data_AF-A0A947EVB0-F1
#
_entry.id   AF-A0A947EVB0-F1
#
_cell.length_a   1.000
_cell.length_b   1.000
_cell.length_c   1.000
_cell.angle_alpha   90.00
_cell.angle_beta   90.00
_cell.angle_gamma   90.00
#
_symmetry.space_group_name_H-M   'P 1'
#
loop_
_entity.id
_entity.type
_entity.pdbx_description
1 polymer ?
#
loop_
_entity_poly.entity_id
_entity_poly.type
_entity_poly.pdbx_seq_one_letter_code
_entity_poly.pdbx_strand_id
1 'polypeptide(L)'
;AIDYNGDELVTIINHSDFRKRFGGLYEDTRLTKAPKGFDPVHPHLELLKNKTFAVACNISRDQILDPDFKDLVVQVYQEMLPFRRYLNEAITV
;
A
#
# COMPACT_ATOMS: atom_id res chain seq x y z
N ALA A 1 5.88 -13.69 -0.29
CA ALA A 1 5.79 -12.64 -1.33
C ALA A 1 6.84 -11.55 -1.14
N ILE A 2 6.79 -10.76 -0.05
CA ILE A 2 7.75 -9.65 0.18
C ILE A 2 9.22 -10.12 0.24
N ASP A 3 9.46 -11.32 0.75
CA ASP A 3 10.79 -11.97 0.79
C ASP A 3 11.38 -12.28 -0.59
N TYR A 4 10.51 -12.46 -1.60
CA TYR A 4 10.89 -12.85 -2.96
C TYR A 4 10.79 -11.69 -3.95
N ASN A 5 9.88 -10.75 -3.72
CA ASN A 5 9.56 -9.66 -4.63
C ASN A 5 9.15 -8.39 -3.85
N GLY A 6 9.94 -8.02 -2.85
CA GLY A 6 9.67 -6.82 -2.05
C GLY A 6 10.03 -5.53 -2.79
N ASP A 7 10.98 -5.57 -3.72
CA ASP A 7 11.39 -4.41 -4.55
C ASP A 7 10.23 -3.87 -5.41
N GLU A 8 9.37 -4.75 -5.93
CA GLU A 8 8.18 -4.32 -6.66
C GLU A 8 7.22 -3.55 -5.73
N LEU A 9 6.96 -4.06 -4.53
CA LEU A 9 6.12 -3.36 -3.56
C LEU A 9 6.73 -2.01 -3.18
N VAL A 10 8.04 -1.95 -2.95
CA VAL A 10 8.79 -0.71 -2.67
C VAL A 10 8.62 0.27 -3.83
N THR A 11 8.72 -0.19 -5.07
CA THR A 11 8.54 0.63 -6.27
C THR A 11 7.12 1.21 -6.34
N ILE A 12 6.11 0.37 -6.13
CA ILE A 12 4.69 0.78 -6.14
C ILE A 12 4.41 1.83 -5.06
N ILE A 13 4.77 1.56 -3.80
CA ILE A 13 4.44 2.47 -2.69
C ILE A 13 5.26 3.76 -2.69
N ASN A 14 6.37 3.80 -3.43
CA ASN A 14 7.20 4.99 -3.59
C ASN A 14 6.93 5.75 -4.90
N HIS A 15 6.06 5.25 -5.77
CA HIS A 15 5.64 5.98 -6.96
C HIS A 15 5.05 7.34 -6.57
N SER A 16 5.37 8.40 -7.33
CA SER A 16 5.00 9.77 -7.00
C SER A 16 3.49 9.95 -6.87
N ASP A 17 2.73 9.38 -7.80
CA ASP A 17 1.27 9.50 -7.82
C ASP A 17 0.61 8.70 -6.70
N PHE A 18 1.17 7.53 -6.38
CA PHE A 18 0.75 6.73 -5.24
C PHE A 18 0.94 7.51 -3.92
N ARG A 19 2.13 8.08 -3.71
CA ARG A 19 2.42 8.89 -2.51
C ARG A 19 1.56 10.14 -2.45
N LYS A 20 1.35 10.83 -3.58
CA LYS A 20 0.48 12.00 -3.65
C LYS A 20 -0.96 11.65 -3.28
N ARG A 21 -1.44 10.46 -3.64
CA ARG A 21 -2.81 10.03 -3.38
C ARG A 21 -3.02 9.47 -1.97
N PHE A 22 -2.10 8.64 -1.48
CA PHE A 22 -2.30 7.83 -0.28
C PHE A 22 -1.35 8.19 0.87
N GLY A 23 -0.31 8.98 0.62
CA GLY A 23 0.73 9.31 1.62
C GLY A 23 1.68 8.15 1.96
N GLY A 24 1.33 6.92 1.58
CA GLY A 24 2.08 5.70 1.88
C GLY A 24 1.12 4.58 2.28
N LEU A 25 1.66 3.56 2.96
CA LEU A 25 0.83 2.55 3.61
C LEU A 25 0.13 3.14 4.83
N TYR A 26 -1.05 2.64 5.13
CA TYR A 26 -1.80 3.00 6.33
C TYR A 26 -0.97 2.72 7.58
N GLU A 27 -0.86 3.73 8.44
CA GLU A 27 -0.10 3.62 9.68
C GLU A 27 -0.90 2.85 10.73
N ASP A 28 -0.35 1.69 11.12
CA ASP A 28 -0.88 0.84 12.17
C ASP A 28 0.28 0.34 13.04
N THR A 29 -0.03 -0.38 14.11
CA THR A 29 0.95 -1.03 14.96
C THR A 29 1.85 -1.97 14.15
N ARG A 30 3.16 -1.87 14.39
CA ARG A 30 4.18 -2.67 13.73
C ARG A 30 4.81 -3.62 14.74
N LEU A 31 5.37 -4.72 14.24
CA LEU A 31 6.20 -5.59 15.06
C LEU A 31 7.47 -4.84 15.47
N THR A 32 7.90 -5.02 16.73
CA THR A 32 9.14 -4.42 17.23
C THR A 32 10.38 -5.22 16.84
N LYS A 33 10.22 -6.52 16.60
CA LYS A 33 11.27 -7.46 16.18
C LYS A 33 10.96 -8.03 14.80
N ALA A 34 11.98 -8.62 14.17
CA ALA A 34 11.80 -9.43 12.97
C ALA A 34 10.73 -10.51 13.21
N PRO A 35 9.79 -10.73 12.27
CA PRO A 35 8.85 -11.83 12.38
C PRO A 35 9.60 -13.18 12.37
N LYS A 36 9.03 -14.18 13.01
CA LYS A 36 9.62 -15.52 13.06
C LYS A 36 9.82 -16.07 11.64
N GLY A 37 11.04 -16.50 11.33
CA GLY A 37 11.39 -17.07 10.02
C GLY A 37 12.07 -16.09 9.06
N PHE A 38 12.25 -14.82 9.44
CA PHE A 38 12.98 -13.84 8.63
C PHE A 38 14.28 -13.40 9.28
N ASP A 39 15.29 -13.14 8.45
CA ASP A 39 16.58 -12.62 8.88
C ASP A 39 16.44 -11.17 9.41
N PRO A 40 16.98 -10.84 10.60
CA PRO A 40 17.09 -9.46 11.08
C PRO A 40 17.82 -8.49 10.15
N VAL A 41 18.57 -8.95 9.15
CA VAL A 41 19.19 -8.10 8.11
C VAL A 41 18.48 -8.15 6.76
N HIS A 42 17.28 -8.73 6.69
CA HIS A 42 16.50 -8.81 5.45
C HIS A 42 16.27 -7.40 4.85
N PRO A 43 16.50 -7.19 3.53
CA PRO A 43 16.44 -5.87 2.90
C PRO A 43 15.07 -5.17 3.06
N HIS A 44 13.99 -5.95 3.10
CA HIS A 44 12.63 -5.47 3.32
C HIS A 44 12.09 -5.71 4.74
N LEU A 45 12.97 -5.85 5.75
CA LEU A 45 12.57 -6.12 7.13
C LEU A 45 11.49 -5.15 7.64
N GLU A 46 11.63 -3.87 7.31
CA GLU A 46 10.67 -2.85 7.75
C GLU A 46 9.28 -3.07 7.15
N LEU A 47 9.18 -3.55 5.92
CA LEU A 47 7.90 -3.96 5.34
C LEU A 47 7.36 -5.22 6.03
N LEU A 48 8.21 -6.22 6.28
CA LEU A 48 7.82 -7.46 6.95
C LEU A 48 7.30 -7.24 8.39
N LYS A 49 7.70 -6.15 9.03
CA LYS A 49 7.20 -5.75 10.37
C LYS A 49 5.80 -5.13 10.34
N ASN A 50 5.26 -4.78 9.17
CA ASN A 50 3.90 -4.26 9.05
C ASN A 50 2.89 -5.39 9.28
N LYS A 51 1.87 -5.12 10.10
CA LYS A 51 0.71 -6.02 10.26
C LYS A 51 -0.42 -5.70 9.29
N THR A 52 -0.41 -4.49 8.78
CA THR A 52 -1.45 -3.95 7.89
C THR A 52 -0.81 -3.49 6.60
N PHE A 53 -1.39 -3.95 5.49
CA PHE A 53 -1.04 -3.53 4.14
C PHE A 53 -2.30 -2.97 3.50
N ALA A 54 -2.57 -1.70 3.80
CA ALA A 54 -3.72 -0.97 3.31
C ALA A 54 -3.31 0.45 2.91
N VAL A 55 -4.19 1.13 2.17
CA VAL A 55 -4.09 2.57 1.89
C VAL A 55 -5.42 3.22 2.20
N ALA A 56 -5.39 4.51 2.53
CA ALA A 56 -6.57 5.31 2.77
C ALA A 56 -6.55 6.58 1.93
N CYS A 57 -7.72 7.02 1.49
CA CYS A 57 -7.92 8.29 0.84
C CYS A 57 -9.09 8.99 1.54
N ASN A 58 -8.79 10.11 2.20
CA ASN A 58 -9.82 10.91 2.85
C ASN A 58 -10.52 11.77 1.80
N ILE A 59 -11.84 11.71 1.77
CA ILE A 59 -12.68 12.48 0.85
C ILE A 59 -13.58 13.38 1.69
N SER A 60 -13.57 14.68 1.40
CA SER A 60 -14.41 15.65 2.08
C SER A 60 -15.87 15.54 1.63
N ARG A 61 -16.80 16.10 2.42
CA ARG A 61 -18.20 16.16 2.03
C ARG A 61 -18.39 16.93 0.71
N ASP A 62 -17.66 18.01 0.51
CA ASP A 62 -17.76 18.82 -0.70
C ASP A 62 -17.34 18.03 -1.95
N GLN A 63 -16.26 17.24 -1.84
CA GLN A 63 -15.82 16.35 -2.91
C GLN A 63 -16.83 15.24 -3.23
N ILE A 64 -17.61 14.78 -2.24
CA ILE A 64 -18.67 13.79 -2.45
C ILE A 64 -19.86 14.39 -3.20
N LEU A 65 -20.17 15.66 -2.95
CA LEU A 65 -21.28 16.37 -3.58
C LEU A 65 -20.90 16.98 -4.93
N ASP A 66 -19.62 16.95 -5.27
CA ASP A 66 -19.10 17.44 -6.55
C ASP A 66 -19.64 16.61 -7.72
N PRO A 67 -20.08 17.24 -8.84
CA PRO A 67 -20.53 16.52 -10.03
C PRO A 67 -19.53 15.48 -10.56
N ASP A 68 -18.24 15.72 -10.35
CA ASP A 68 -17.14 14.86 -10.83
C ASP A 68 -16.70 13.83 -9.78
N PHE A 69 -17.45 13.65 -8.70
CA PHE A 69 -17.11 12.68 -7.64
C PHE A 69 -16.87 11.26 -8.18
N LYS A 70 -17.66 10.83 -9.16
CA LYS A 70 -17.48 9.52 -9.80
C LYS A 70 -16.11 9.41 -10.44
N ASP A 71 -15.65 10.44 -11.12
CA ASP A 71 -14.35 10.47 -11.80
C ASP A 71 -13.22 10.49 -10.78
N LEU A 72 -13.38 11.22 -9.66
CA LEU A 72 -12.47 11.14 -8.52
C LEU A 72 -12.34 9.69 -8.02
N VAL A 73 -13.44 8.98 -7.80
CA VAL A 73 -13.42 7.58 -7.35
C VAL A 73 -12.66 6.70 -8.33
N VAL A 74 -12.97 6.79 -9.63
CA VAL A 74 -12.28 6.00 -10.67
C VAL A 74 -10.77 6.28 -10.64
N GLN A 75 -10.36 7.54 -10.55
CA GLN A 75 -8.95 7.92 -10.45
C GLN A 75 -8.29 7.33 -9.18
N VAL A 76 -8.95 7.37 -8.01
CA VAL A 76 -8.42 6.75 -6.78
C VAL A 76 -8.14 5.26 -7.00
N TYR A 77 -9.10 4.55 -7.60
CA TYR A 77 -8.96 3.11 -7.82
C TYR A 77 -7.90 2.76 -8.88
N GLN A 78 -7.74 3.58 -9.91
CA GLN A 78 -6.69 3.41 -10.90
C GLN A 78 -5.30 3.54 -10.27
N GLU A 79 -5.09 4.55 -9.42
CA GLU A 79 -3.82 4.72 -8.69
C GLU A 79 -3.55 3.60 -7.68
N MET A 80 -4.61 3.04 -7.07
CA MET A 80 -4.50 1.89 -6.15
C MET A 80 -4.22 0.56 -6.89
N LEU A 81 -4.50 0.48 -8.19
CA LEU A 81 -4.55 -0.79 -8.92
C LEU A 81 -3.22 -1.58 -8.89
N PRO A 82 -2.03 -0.99 -9.10
CA PRO A 82 -0.77 -1.73 -9.01
C PRO A 82 -0.57 -2.38 -7.64
N PHE A 83 -0.83 -1.64 -6.57
CA PHE A 83 -0.76 -2.14 -5.20
C PHE A 83 -1.73 -3.29 -4.95
N ARG A 84 -2.98 -3.16 -5.41
CA ARG A 84 -3.98 -4.23 -5.29
C ARG A 84 -3.57 -5.49 -6.06
N ARG A 85 -2.99 -5.35 -7.26
CA ARG A 85 -2.52 -6.49 -8.06
C ARG A 85 -1.38 -7.21 -7.36
N TYR A 86 -0.38 -6.47 -6.86
CA TYR A 86 0.70 -7.04 -6.05
C TYR A 86 0.15 -7.84 -4.87
N LEU A 87 -0.79 -7.29 -4.11
CA LEU A 87 -1.38 -8.01 -2.96
C LEU A 87 -2.14 -9.27 -3.39
N ASN A 88 -2.88 -9.23 -4.49
CA ASN A 88 -3.57 -10.42 -5.00
C ASN A 88 -2.56 -11.53 -5.34
N GLU A 89 -1.47 -11.21 -6.03
CA GLU A 89 -0.41 -12.17 -6.34
C GLU A 89 0.31 -12.67 -5.08
N ALA A 90 0.54 -11.78 -4.11
CA ALA A 90 1.21 -12.11 -2.86
C ALA A 90 0.42 -13.08 -1.97
N ILE A 91 -0.91 -13.08 -2.08
CA ILE A 91 -1.84 -13.83 -1.22
C ILE A 91 -2.43 -15.05 -1.94
N THR A 92 -2.40 -15.07 -3.28
CA THR A 92 -2.84 -16.24 -4.04
C THR A 92 -1.76 -17.31 -3.96
N VAL A 93 -2.11 -18.43 -3.32
CA VAL A 93 -1.31 -19.66 -3.23
C VAL A 93 -1.61 -20.55 -4.43
#